data_AF-X1H2Y5-F1
#
_entry.id   AF-X1H2Y5-F1
#
_cell.length_a   1.000
_cell.length_b   1.000
_cell.length_c   1.000
_cell.angle_alpha   90.00
_cell.angle_beta   90.00
_cell.angle_gamma   90.00
#
_symmetry.space_group_name_H-M   'P 1'
#
loop_
_entity.id
_entity.type
_entity.pdbx_description
1 polymer ?
#
loop_
_entity_poly.entity_id
_entity_poly.type
_entity_poly.pdbx_seq_one_letter_code
_entity_poly.pdbx_strand_id
1 'polypeptide(L)'
;LAQSFFFSKNIGQDYLYIKFSQPEPFEILYLTTTLQSIINLNNLSLLLSPIISYKPYTNSEFILWSTVFLGDPDSEYGIKSVAWSSELWLRIYF
;
A
#
# COMPACT_ATOMS: atom_id res chain seq x y z
N LEU A 1 -1.02 -13.47 -37.67
CA LEU A 1 -0.77 -12.17 -37.00
C LEU A 1 -1.30 -12.20 -35.55
N ALA A 2 -0.80 -13.12 -34.72
CA ALA A 2 -1.32 -13.33 -33.35
C ALA A 2 -0.19 -13.61 -32.35
N GLN A 3 0.91 -12.87 -32.44
CA GLN A 3 2.10 -13.11 -31.61
C GLN A 3 2.74 -11.83 -31.04
N SER A 4 2.13 -10.65 -31.20
CA SER A 4 2.72 -9.37 -30.76
C SER A 4 2.14 -8.78 -29.47
N PHE A 5 1.14 -9.41 -28.84
CA PHE A 5 0.48 -8.85 -27.64
C PHE A 5 1.06 -9.33 -26.30
N PHE A 6 1.98 -10.30 -26.30
CA PHE A 6 2.62 -10.79 -25.07
C PHE A 6 3.92 -10.07 -24.70
N PHE A 7 4.40 -9.13 -25.53
CA PHE A 7 5.51 -8.24 -25.20
C PHE A 7 5.03 -6.90 -24.63
N SER A 8 3.93 -6.89 -23.88
CA SER A 8 3.67 -5.78 -22.96
C SER A 8 4.80 -5.79 -21.94
N LYS A 9 5.77 -4.90 -22.18
CA LYS A 9 6.94 -4.51 -21.40
C LYS A 9 6.71 -4.63 -19.89
N ASN A 10 6.78 -5.85 -19.35
CA ASN A 10 6.83 -6.10 -17.93
C ASN A 10 8.31 -6.17 -17.54
N ILE A 11 8.99 -5.01 -17.58
CA ILE A 11 10.32 -4.88 -16.99
C ILE A 11 10.13 -4.28 -15.60
N GLY A 12 9.54 -5.09 -14.73
CA GLY A 12 9.38 -4.79 -13.32
C GLY A 12 10.64 -5.05 -12.52
N GLN A 13 11.76 -4.40 -12.90
CA GLN A 13 13.06 -4.61 -12.25
C GLN A 13 13.44 -3.47 -11.29
N ASP A 14 12.96 -2.26 -11.54
CA ASP A 14 13.39 -1.08 -10.78
C ASP A 14 12.27 -0.54 -9.88
N TYR A 15 12.00 -1.29 -8.80
CA TYR A 15 11.08 -0.85 -7.75
C TYR A 15 11.81 -0.65 -6.44
N LEU A 16 11.57 0.50 -5.80
CA LEU A 16 12.02 0.78 -4.44
C LEU A 16 10.85 0.57 -3.48
N TYR A 17 11.00 -0.41 -2.58
CA TYR A 17 10.06 -0.62 -1.48
C TYR A 17 10.58 0.01 -0.20
N ILE A 18 9.78 0.88 0.39
CA ILE A 18 10.08 1.52 1.67
C ILE A 18 8.97 1.17 2.65
N LYS A 19 9.36 0.76 3.85
CA LYS A 19 8.43 0.52 4.95
C LYS A 19 8.97 1.15 6.22
N PHE A 20 8.20 2.06 6.78
CA PHE A 20 8.42 2.64 8.10
C PHE A 20 7.35 2.11 9.04
N SER A 21 7.74 1.62 10.22
CA SER A 21 6.80 1.09 11.21
C SER A 21 7.16 1.62 12.57
N GLN A 22 6.22 2.30 13.20
CA GLN A 22 6.35 2.87 14.53
C GLN A 22 5.32 2.20 15.46
N PRO A 23 5.78 1.34 16.38
CA PRO A 23 4.94 0.89 17.49
C PRO A 23 4.76 2.03 18.51
N GLU A 24 3.59 2.06 19.12
CA GLU A 24 3.20 2.97 20.22
C GLU A 24 3.57 4.44 19.95
N PRO A 25 3.20 5.00 18.76
CA PRO A 25 3.49 6.39 18.47
C PRO A 25 2.72 7.29 19.45
N PHE A 26 3.34 8.41 19.85
CA PHE A 26 2.75 9.39 20.78
C PHE A 26 2.29 8.76 22.11
N GLU A 27 2.94 7.68 22.56
CA GLU A 27 2.60 6.95 23.79
C GLU A 27 1.20 6.32 23.79
N ILE A 28 0.59 6.12 22.61
CA ILE A 28 -0.69 5.44 22.48
C ILE A 28 -0.45 3.93 22.53
N LEU A 29 -0.81 3.32 23.65
CA LEU A 29 -0.65 1.89 23.91
C LEU A 29 -1.40 1.04 22.86
N TYR A 30 -0.74 0.01 22.34
CA TYR A 30 -1.27 -0.94 21.35
C TYR A 30 -1.66 -0.35 19.99
N LEU A 31 -1.22 0.87 19.69
CA LEU A 31 -1.32 1.45 18.36
C LEU A 31 -0.01 1.19 17.60
N THR A 32 -0.11 0.72 16.36
CA THR A 32 1.02 0.59 15.44
C THR A 32 0.70 1.35 14.17
N THR A 33 1.52 2.35 13.86
CA THR A 33 1.41 3.10 12.60
C THR A 33 2.50 2.64 11.66
N THR A 34 2.12 2.18 10.49
CA THR A 34 3.03 1.77 9.42
C THR A 34 2.78 2.64 8.20
N LEU A 35 3.83 3.11 7.56
CA LEU A 35 3.79 3.78 6.28
C LEU A 35 4.60 2.94 5.30
N GLN A 36 3.95 2.41 4.27
CA GLN A 36 4.61 1.67 3.21
C GLN A 36 4.52 2.43 1.89
N SER A 37 5.54 2.31 1.06
CA SER A 37 5.54 2.88 -0.28
C SER A 37 6.27 1.97 -1.26
N ILE A 38 5.75 1.90 -2.47
CA ILE A 38 6.38 1.25 -3.62
C ILE A 38 6.58 2.33 -4.68
N ILE A 39 7.83 2.55 -5.08
CA ILE A 39 8.21 3.56 -6.07
C ILE A 39 8.73 2.85 -7.31
N ASN A 40 8.16 3.12 -8.47
CA ASN A 40 8.73 2.71 -9.75
C ASN A 40 9.81 3.71 -10.14
N LEU A 41 11.06 3.27 -10.27
CA LEU A 41 12.20 4.15 -10.55
C LEU A 41 12.26 4.60 -12.02
N ASN A 42 11.56 3.90 -12.94
CA ASN A 42 11.59 4.21 -14.37
C ASN A 42 10.69 5.40 -14.73
N ASN A 43 9.55 5.55 -14.07
CA ASN A 43 8.60 6.64 -14.31
C ASN A 43 8.27 7.46 -13.05
N LEU A 44 8.98 7.21 -11.95
CA LEU A 44 8.78 7.85 -10.64
C LEU A 44 7.33 7.77 -10.11
N SER A 45 6.55 6.80 -10.59
CA SER A 45 5.22 6.55 -10.06
C SER A 45 5.29 5.94 -8.67
N LEU A 46 4.43 6.40 -7.77
CA LEU A 46 4.45 6.10 -6.35
C LEU A 46 3.11 5.51 -5.91
N LEU A 47 3.16 4.36 -5.23
CA LEU A 47 2.06 3.85 -4.44
C LEU A 47 2.40 4.07 -2.98
N LEU A 48 1.55 4.78 -2.25
CA LEU A 48 1.72 5.08 -0.83
C LEU A 48 0.57 4.44 -0.06
N SER A 49 0.87 3.64 0.96
CA SER A 49 -0.14 3.09 1.84
C SER A 49 0.15 3.38 3.31
N PRO A 50 -0.58 4.30 3.96
CA PRO A 50 -0.63 4.34 5.41
C PRO A 50 -1.49 3.19 5.96
N ILE A 51 -0.97 2.50 6.96
CA ILE A 51 -1.62 1.42 7.70
C ILE A 51 -1.58 1.76 9.19
N ILE A 52 -2.73 1.67 9.84
CA ILE A 52 -2.87 1.87 11.28
C ILE A 52 -3.51 0.62 11.86
N SER A 53 -2.84 -0.04 12.79
CA SER A 53 -3.39 -1.16 13.55
C SER A 53 -3.54 -0.77 15.02
N TYR A 54 -4.71 -1.02 15.60
CA TYR A 54 -5.01 -0.77 17.00
C TYR A 54 -5.57 -2.02 17.67
N LYS A 55 -4.95 -2.42 18.79
CA LYS A 55 -5.32 -3.60 19.56
C LYS A 55 -5.75 -3.24 20.99
N PRO A 56 -6.94 -2.66 21.19
CA PRO A 56 -7.39 -2.20 22.52
C PRO A 56 -7.54 -3.34 23.54
N TYR A 57 -7.96 -4.51 23.06
CA TYR A 57 -8.14 -5.72 23.86
C TYR A 57 -7.35 -6.87 23.24
N THR A 58 -6.96 -7.85 24.05
CA THR A 58 -6.15 -9.02 23.63
C THR A 58 -6.72 -9.76 22.42
N ASN A 59 -8.05 -9.75 22.28
CA ASN A 59 -8.78 -10.54 21.29
C ASN A 59 -9.39 -9.71 20.15
N SER A 60 -9.06 -8.42 20.04
CA SER A 60 -9.59 -7.54 18.99
C SER A 60 -8.48 -6.74 18.32
N GLU A 61 -8.49 -6.70 16.99
CA GLU A 61 -7.60 -5.87 16.19
C GLU A 61 -8.42 -5.07 15.17
N PHE A 62 -8.19 -3.77 15.14
CA PHE A 62 -8.74 -2.84 14.16
C PHE A 62 -7.61 -2.40 13.23
N ILE A 63 -7.74 -2.61 11.92
CA ILE A 63 -6.74 -2.18 10.94
C ILE A 63 -7.42 -1.25 9.94
N LEU A 64 -6.91 -0.04 9.82
CA LEU A 64 -7.18 0.86 8.71
C LEU A 64 -6.02 0.79 7.73
N TRP A 65 -6.29 0.42 6.49
CA TRP A 65 -5.32 0.42 5.40
C TRP A 65 -5.85 1.33 4.29
N SER A 66 -5.21 2.48 4.08
CA SER A 66 -5.47 3.29 2.90
C SER A 66 -4.30 3.18 1.92
N THR A 67 -4.60 3.17 0.63
CA THR A 67 -3.60 3.15 -0.45
C THR A 67 -3.96 4.27 -1.42
N VAL A 68 -2.98 5.10 -1.75
CA VAL A 68 -3.10 6.20 -2.69
C VAL A 68 -2.03 6.03 -3.74
N PHE A 69 -2.42 6.22 -5.00
CA PHE A 69 -1.49 6.24 -6.11
C PHE A 69 -1.19 7.68 -6.53
N LEU A 70 0.09 8.00 -6.68
CA LEU A 70 0.61 9.31 -7.07
C LEU A 70 1.58 9.09 -8.24
N GLY A 71 1.15 9.44 -9.46
CA GLY A 71 1.96 9.25 -10.67
C GLY A 71 1.20 9.60 -11.95
N ASP A 72 1.86 9.41 -13.09
CA ASP A 72 1.29 9.69 -14.41
C ASP A 72 0.07 8.79 -14.70
N PRO A 73 -1.09 9.33 -15.14
CA PRO A 73 -2.26 8.56 -15.54
C PRO A 73 -2.00 7.47 -16.59
N ASP A 74 -0.94 7.60 -17.39
CA ASP A 74 -0.53 6.62 -18.41
C ASP A 74 0.46 5.56 -17.88
N SER A 75 0.80 5.60 -16.59
CA SER A 75 1.63 4.56 -15.94
C SER A 75 0.83 3.28 -15.66
N GLU A 76 1.51 2.14 -15.46
CA GLU A 76 0.88 0.83 -15.20
C GLU A 76 -0.12 0.84 -14.01
N TYR A 77 0.00 1.81 -13.10
CA TYR A 77 -0.87 2.01 -11.95
C TYR A 77 -2.03 3.00 -12.18
N GLY A 78 -2.07 3.68 -13.33
CA GLY A 78 -3.05 4.71 -13.69
C GLY A 78 -4.45 4.20 -14.06
N ILE A 79 -4.70 2.89 -13.95
CA ILE A 79 -6.05 2.34 -14.06
C ILE A 79 -6.88 2.91 -12.92
N LYS A 80 -7.91 3.69 -13.26
CA LYS A 80 -8.79 4.52 -12.40
C LYS A 80 -9.26 3.90 -11.06
N SER A 81 -9.20 2.58 -10.90
CA SER A 81 -9.50 1.85 -9.66
C SER A 81 -8.36 1.84 -8.62
N VAL A 82 -7.11 2.17 -8.97
CA VAL A 82 -5.93 2.16 -8.06
C VAL A 82 -5.59 3.57 -7.55
N ALA A 83 -6.26 4.62 -8.04
CA ALA A 83 -6.02 6.00 -7.63
C ALA A 83 -6.14 6.21 -6.10
N TRP A 84 -7.13 5.56 -5.50
CA TRP A 84 -7.39 5.56 -4.06
C TRP A 84 -8.11 4.26 -3.69
N SER A 85 -7.68 3.61 -2.62
CA SER A 85 -8.41 2.55 -1.92
C SER A 85 -8.33 2.79 -0.42
N SER A 86 -9.40 2.46 0.30
CA SER A 86 -9.39 2.45 1.77
C SER A 86 -10.13 1.22 2.26
N GLU A 87 -9.48 0.48 3.12
CA GLU A 87 -9.96 -0.77 3.68
C GLU A 87 -9.97 -0.67 5.21
N LEU A 88 -11.05 -1.17 5.79
CA LEU A 88 -11.24 -1.25 7.24
C LEU A 88 -11.43 -2.72 7.60
N TRP A 89 -10.56 -3.22 8.48
CA TRP A 89 -10.59 -4.60 8.94
C TRP A 89 -10.84 -4.64 10.44
N LEU A 90 -11.80 -5.45 10.84
CA LEU A 90 -12.02 -5.83 12.23
C LEU A 90 -11.74 -7.33 12.36
N ARG A 91 -10.78 -7.68 13.22
CA ARG A 91 -10.44 -9.07 13.52
C ARG A 91 -10.75 -9.36 14.98
N ILE A 92 -11.51 -10.42 15.22
CA ILE A 92 -11.89 -10.90 16.54
C ILE A 92 -11.38 -12.33 16.67
N TYR A 93 -10.62 -12.60 17.73
CA TYR A 93 -10.09 -13.92 18.05
C TYR A 93 -10.94 -14.55 19.18
N PHE A 94 -11.30 -15.83 19.05
CA PHE A 94 -12.13 -16.58 20.00
C PHE A 94 -11.40 -17.80 20.56
#